data_AF-A0A661J1W0-F1
#
_entry.id   AF-A0A661J1W0-F1
#
_cell.length_a   1.000
_cell.length_b   1.000
_cell.length_c   1.000
_cell.angle_alpha   90.00
_cell.angle_beta   90.00
_cell.angle_gamma   90.00
#
_symmetry.space_group_name_H-M   'P 1'
#
loop_
_entity.id
_entity.type
_entity.pdbx_description
1 polymer ?
#
loop_
_entity_poly.entity_id
_entity_poly.type
_entity_poly.pdbx_seq_one_letter_code
_entity_poly.pdbx_strand_id
1 'polypeptide(L)'
;MERGRFSQLLLFSFLVSLLLLGGACGHKVQHVITPVKPEPIEGEWHRIVILPLADYTGSSTIYEAWRRNVLVSEALQDEFYRYGFMPAPQEEVYTLLMKMGVVKQLQILEPPEITAGSDIILHELKGP
;
A
#
# COMPACT_ATOMS: atom_id res chain seq x y z
N MET A 1 -14.59 6.89 -74.83
CA MET A 1 -15.33 7.17 -73.58
C MET A 1 -15.23 6.05 -72.53
N GLU A 2 -14.45 4.99 -72.77
CA GLU A 2 -14.34 3.81 -71.87
C GLU A 2 -13.19 3.88 -70.85
N ARG A 3 -12.08 4.57 -71.21
CA ARG A 3 -10.84 4.60 -70.40
C ARG A 3 -10.99 5.39 -69.08
N GLY A 4 -11.83 6.41 -69.06
CA GLY A 4 -12.10 7.21 -67.85
C GLY A 4 -12.94 6.49 -66.80
N ARG A 5 -13.89 5.66 -67.24
CA ARG A 5 -14.76 4.86 -66.35
C ARG A 5 -13.97 3.75 -65.65
N PHE A 6 -13.01 3.13 -66.35
CA PHE A 6 -12.12 2.12 -65.78
C PHE A 6 -11.14 2.71 -64.75
N SER A 7 -10.59 3.90 -65.02
CA SER A 7 -9.73 4.62 -64.07
C SER A 7 -10.48 5.07 -62.81
N GLN A 8 -11.76 5.47 -62.95
CA GLN A 8 -12.60 5.83 -61.81
C GLN A 8 -12.94 4.60 -60.94
N LEU A 9 -13.23 3.45 -61.55
CA LEU A 9 -13.49 2.20 -60.82
C LEU A 9 -12.27 1.73 -60.02
N LEU A 10 -11.06 1.86 -60.57
CA LEU A 10 -9.82 1.55 -59.87
C LEU A 10 -9.56 2.49 -58.68
N LEU A 11 -9.81 3.79 -58.85
CA LEU A 11 -9.68 4.76 -57.76
C LEU A 11 -10.70 4.50 -56.65
N PHE A 12 -11.95 4.18 -56.98
CA PHE A 12 -12.97 3.82 -56.00
C PHE A 12 -12.61 2.55 -55.23
N SER A 13 -12.10 1.52 -55.92
CA SER A 13 -11.65 0.28 -55.28
C SER A 13 -10.49 0.53 -54.30
N PHE A 14 -9.53 1.37 -54.70
CA PHE A 14 -8.40 1.73 -53.84
C PHE A 14 -8.86 2.50 -52.58
N LEU A 15 -9.79 3.43 -52.73
CA LEU A 15 -10.33 4.24 -51.63
C LEU A 15 -11.11 3.39 -50.63
N VAL A 16 -11.91 2.44 -51.12
CA VAL A 16 -12.67 1.48 -50.28
C VAL A 16 -11.71 0.54 -49.53
N SER A 17 -10.64 0.08 -50.18
CA SER A 17 -9.61 -0.75 -49.53
C SER A 17 -8.90 0.00 -48.40
N LEU A 18 -8.55 1.27 -48.62
CA LEU A 18 -7.91 2.12 -47.61
C LEU A 18 -8.82 2.36 -46.39
N LEU A 19 -10.12 2.56 -46.64
CA LEU A 19 -11.13 2.76 -45.59
C LEU A 19 -11.29 1.49 -44.73
N LEU A 20 -11.33 0.32 -45.36
CA LEU A 20 -11.44 -0.98 -44.68
C LEU A 20 -10.19 -1.30 -43.85
N LEU A 21 -9.00 -0.94 -44.34
CA LEU A 21 -7.75 -1.12 -43.61
C LEU A 21 -7.62 -0.15 -42.42
N GLY A 22 -8.14 1.07 -42.54
CA GLY A 22 -8.10 2.08 -41.46
C GLY A 22 -9.03 1.79 -40.28
N GLY A 23 -10.14 1.08 -40.50
CA GLY A 23 -11.12 0.74 -39.45
C GLY A 23 -10.71 -0.42 -38.53
N ALA A 24 -9.66 -1.17 -38.88
CA ALA A 24 -9.25 -2.37 -38.15
C ALA A 24 -8.34 -2.09 -36.93
N CYS A 25 -7.87 -0.86 -36.74
CA CYS A 25 -6.98 -0.50 -35.64
C CYS A 25 -7.78 -0.19 -34.36
N GLY A 26 -8.45 -1.21 -33.82
CA GLY A 26 -9.19 -1.12 -32.56
C GLY A 26 -8.25 -0.84 -31.40
N HIS A 27 -8.20 0.41 -30.94
CA HIS A 27 -7.50 0.75 -29.71
C HIS A 27 -8.25 0.13 -28.52
N LYS A 28 -7.70 -0.95 -27.94
CA LYS A 28 -8.13 -1.45 -26.63
C LYS A 28 -7.41 -0.64 -25.56
N VAL A 29 -8.13 0.28 -24.93
CA VAL A 29 -7.68 0.92 -23.69
C VAL A 29 -7.76 -0.13 -22.58
N GLN A 30 -6.62 -0.73 -22.23
CA GLN A 30 -6.54 -1.53 -21.02
C GLN A 30 -6.44 -0.58 -19.83
N HIS A 31 -7.52 -0.46 -19.06
CA HIS A 31 -7.45 0.15 -17.74
C HIS A 31 -6.72 -0.83 -16.81
N VAL A 32 -5.46 -0.53 -16.49
CA VAL A 32 -4.70 -1.25 -15.48
C VAL A 32 -5.22 -0.81 -14.11
N ILE A 33 -6.36 -1.38 -13.71
CA ILE A 33 -6.77 -1.35 -12.31
C ILE A 33 -5.90 -2.42 -11.66
N THR A 34 -4.71 -2.04 -11.21
CA THR A 34 -3.89 -2.92 -10.40
C THR A 34 -4.76 -3.37 -9.22
N PRO A 35 -4.90 -4.67 -8.96
CA PRO A 35 -5.74 -5.12 -7.86
C PRO A 35 -5.27 -4.45 -6.57
N VAL A 36 -6.21 -3.81 -5.86
CA VAL A 36 -5.98 -3.11 -4.58
C VAL A 36 -5.39 -4.05 -3.52
N LYS A 37 -5.49 -5.37 -3.72
CA LYS A 37 -4.92 -6.39 -2.86
C LYS A 37 -3.92 -7.22 -3.68
N PRO A 38 -2.63 -7.26 -3.30
CA PRO A 38 -1.67 -8.16 -3.92
C PRO A 38 -2.17 -9.59 -3.74
N GLU A 39 -2.13 -10.39 -4.81
CA GLU A 39 -2.37 -11.82 -4.70
C GLU A 39 -1.17 -12.48 -4.01
N PRO A 40 -1.39 -13.45 -3.11
CA PRO A 40 -0.31 -14.16 -2.45
C PRO A 40 0.53 -14.92 -3.50
N ILE A 41 1.85 -14.90 -3.35
CA ILE A 41 2.79 -15.44 -4.35
C ILE A 41 2.60 -16.94 -4.59
N GLU A 42 2.24 -17.69 -3.55
CA GLU A 42 1.97 -19.13 -3.60
C GLU A 42 0.47 -19.46 -3.74
N GLY A 43 -0.38 -18.46 -3.97
CA GLY A 43 -1.84 -18.65 -4.07
C GLY A 43 -2.56 -18.79 -2.72
N GLU A 44 -1.83 -18.89 -1.61
CA GLU A 44 -2.39 -18.99 -0.25
C GLU A 44 -1.88 -17.90 0.69
N TRP A 45 -2.77 -17.38 1.54
CA TRP A 45 -2.43 -16.41 2.58
C TRP A 45 -1.90 -17.11 3.83
N HIS A 46 -0.71 -16.72 4.27
CA HIS A 46 -0.07 -17.31 5.44
C HIS A 46 -0.16 -16.37 6.64
N ARG A 47 -0.68 -16.84 7.78
CA ARG A 47 -0.72 -16.03 9.01
C ARG A 47 0.64 -16.04 9.68
N ILE A 48 1.14 -14.87 10.04
CA ILE A 48 2.39 -14.70 10.76
C ILE A 48 2.21 -13.85 12.01
N VAL A 49 3.13 -13.99 12.95
CA VAL A 49 3.23 -13.13 14.13
C VAL A 49 4.54 -12.38 14.06
N ILE A 50 4.47 -11.05 14.08
CA ILE A 50 5.65 -10.19 14.18
C ILE A 50 5.81 -9.84 15.66
N LEU A 51 6.95 -10.19 16.26
CA LEU A 51 7.24 -9.83 17.63
C LEU A 51 7.62 -8.34 17.73
N PRO A 52 7.30 -7.68 18.85
CA PRO A 52 7.76 -6.33 19.15
C PRO A 52 9.27 -6.15 18.90
N LEU A 53 9.64 -5.07 18.23
CA LEU A 53 11.03 -4.77 17.96
C LEU A 53 11.74 -4.38 19.26
N ALA A 54 12.79 -5.11 19.60
CA ALA A 54 13.73 -4.72 20.64
C ALA A 54 14.72 -3.69 20.06
N ASP A 55 14.40 -2.41 20.21
CA ASP A 55 15.25 -1.31 19.74
C ASP A 55 16.38 -1.02 20.76
N TYR A 56 17.60 -1.41 20.41
CA TYR A 56 18.82 -1.14 21.18
C TYR A 56 19.61 0.06 20.64
N THR A 57 19.05 0.80 19.67
CA THR A 57 19.68 2.04 19.23
C THR A 57 19.63 3.07 20.35
N GLY A 58 20.74 3.78 20.57
CA GLY A 58 20.81 4.85 21.56
C GLY A 58 19.94 6.03 21.10
N SER A 59 18.65 6.01 21.42
CA SER A 59 17.76 7.14 21.16
C SER A 59 17.94 8.23 22.21
N SER A 60 17.95 9.48 21.77
CA SER A 60 18.00 10.62 22.70
C SER A 60 16.70 10.81 23.47
N THR A 61 15.56 10.37 22.92
CA THR A 61 14.23 10.53 23.52
C THR A 61 13.34 9.30 23.34
N ILE A 62 12.37 9.10 24.24
CA ILE A 62 11.36 8.04 24.16
C ILE A 62 10.54 8.15 22.86
N TYR A 63 10.22 9.38 22.44
CA TYR A 63 9.45 9.63 21.23
C TYR A 63 10.18 9.14 19.97
N GLU A 64 11.50 9.37 19.87
CA GLU A 64 12.29 8.87 18.74
C GLU A 64 12.33 7.34 18.68
N ALA A 65 12.49 6.69 19.83
CA ALA A 65 12.43 5.22 19.93
C ALA A 65 11.07 4.69 19.50
N TRP A 66 9.98 5.26 20.03
CA TRP A 66 8.62 4.90 19.67
C TRP A 66 8.36 5.08 18.17
N ARG A 67 8.69 6.26 17.62
CA ARG A 67 8.49 6.58 16.19
C ARG A 67 9.20 5.58 15.29
N ARG A 68 10.44 5.22 15.60
CA ARG A 68 11.20 4.24 14.82
C ARG A 68 10.60 2.85 14.91
N ASN A 69 10.13 2.44 16.10
CA ASN A 69 9.47 1.16 16.30
C ASN A 69 8.21 1.04 15.42
N VAL A 70 7.39 2.10 15.38
CA VAL A 70 6.20 2.19 14.50
C VAL A 70 6.60 2.09 13.03
N LEU A 71 7.53 2.94 12.56
CA LEU A 71 7.94 2.96 11.16
C LEU A 71 8.50 1.63 10.67
N VAL A 72 9.33 0.97 11.49
CA VAL A 72 9.89 -0.36 11.15
C VAL A 72 8.80 -1.42 11.14
N SER A 73 7.89 -1.40 12.13
CA SER A 73 6.82 -2.38 12.22
C SER A 73 5.82 -2.25 11.06
N GLU A 74 5.48 -1.03 10.64
CA GLU A 74 4.61 -0.77 9.49
C GLU A 74 5.27 -1.22 8.19
N ALA A 75 6.53 -0.84 7.97
CA ALA A 75 7.27 -1.26 6.78
C ALA A 75 7.37 -2.79 6.64
N LEU A 76 7.58 -3.50 7.77
CA LEU A 76 7.59 -4.96 7.76
C LEU A 76 6.22 -5.54 7.46
N GLN A 77 5.15 -5.02 8.06
CA GLN A 77 3.79 -5.49 7.82
C GLN A 77 3.39 -5.31 6.35
N ASP A 78 3.71 -4.16 5.75
CA ASP A 78 3.44 -3.88 4.35
C ASP A 78 4.19 -4.83 3.42
N GLU A 79 5.47 -5.07 3.71
CA GLU A 79 6.27 -6.03 2.95
C GLU A 79 5.73 -7.45 3.09
N PHE A 80 5.46 -7.92 4.30
CA PHE A 80 4.86 -9.23 4.51
C PHE A 80 3.52 -9.37 3.78
N TYR A 81 2.66 -8.35 3.84
CA TYR A 81 1.40 -8.34 3.13
C TYR A 81 1.59 -8.43 1.61
N ARG A 82 2.59 -7.72 1.06
CA ARG A 82 2.96 -7.80 -0.35
C ARG A 82 3.38 -9.21 -0.79
N TYR A 83 4.00 -9.98 0.10
CA TYR A 83 4.43 -11.36 -0.17
C TYR A 83 3.35 -12.41 0.16
N GLY A 84 2.13 -12.02 0.54
CA GLY A 84 1.04 -12.96 0.85
C GLY A 84 0.99 -13.42 2.30
N PHE A 85 1.68 -12.73 3.20
CA PHE A 85 1.61 -12.98 4.64
C PHE A 85 0.65 -12.00 5.32
N MET A 86 -0.20 -12.51 6.20
CA MET A 86 -1.15 -11.73 6.99
C MET A 86 -0.65 -11.64 8.44
N PRO A 87 -0.03 -10.52 8.84
CA PRO A 87 0.43 -10.33 10.21
C PRO A 87 -0.74 -10.19 11.18
N ALA A 88 -0.59 -10.75 12.38
CA ALA A 88 -1.52 -10.50 13.48
C ALA A 88 -1.45 -9.04 13.96
N PRO A 89 -2.55 -8.46 14.49
CA PRO A 89 -2.54 -7.11 15.07
C PRO A 89 -1.49 -6.99 16.18
N GLN A 90 -0.64 -5.96 16.10
CA GLN A 90 0.44 -5.73 17.06
C GLN A 90 -0.09 -5.63 18.50
N GLU A 91 -1.23 -4.99 18.71
CA GLU A 91 -1.87 -4.78 20.01
C GLU A 91 -2.20 -6.11 20.71
N GLU A 92 -2.64 -7.11 19.93
CA GLU A 92 -2.94 -8.45 20.44
C GLU A 92 -1.66 -9.19 20.83
N VAL A 93 -0.61 -9.08 19.99
CA VAL A 93 0.70 -9.67 20.27
C VAL A 93 1.30 -9.08 21.54
N TYR A 94 1.29 -7.75 21.69
CA TYR A 94 1.74 -7.07 22.90
C TYR A 94 0.94 -7.52 24.12
N THR A 95 -0.39 -7.57 24.02
CA THR A 95 -1.27 -8.00 25.13
C THR A 95 -0.95 -9.43 25.56
N LEU A 96 -0.72 -10.33 24.60
CA LEU A 96 -0.36 -11.71 24.87
C LEU A 96 1.01 -11.79 25.56
N LEU A 97 2.03 -11.10 25.04
CA LEU A 97 3.38 -11.10 25.60
C LEU A 97 3.43 -10.49 27.01
N MET A 98 2.60 -9.47 27.28
CA MET A 98 2.42 -8.92 28.63
C MET A 98 1.80 -9.96 29.58
N LYS A 99 0.77 -10.69 29.14
CA LYS A 99 0.16 -11.77 29.94
C LYS A 99 1.14 -12.90 30.24
N MET A 100 2.05 -13.20 29.31
CA MET A 100 3.12 -14.17 29.51
C MET A 100 4.28 -13.65 30.37
N GLY A 101 4.31 -12.35 30.70
CA GLY A 101 5.37 -11.73 31.47
C GLY A 101 6.69 -11.54 30.71
N VAL A 102 6.67 -11.71 29.37
CA VAL A 102 7.85 -11.51 28.51
C VAL A 102 8.14 -10.02 28.33
N VAL A 103 7.09 -9.22 28.14
CA VAL A 103 7.16 -7.75 28.03
C VAL A 103 6.54 -7.15 29.29
N LYS A 104 7.15 -6.08 29.81
CA LYS A 104 6.65 -5.36 30.98
C LYS A 104 6.16 -3.98 30.57
N GLN A 105 5.07 -3.53 31.19
CA GLN A 105 4.62 -2.14 31.09
C GLN A 105 5.73 -1.23 31.62
N LEU A 106 6.17 -0.26 30.81
CA LEU A 106 7.02 0.81 31.29
C LEU A 106 6.22 1.67 32.28
N GLN A 107 6.70 1.78 33.51
CA GLN A 107 6.19 2.77 34.45
C GLN A 107 6.81 4.11 34.06
N ILE A 108 5.97 5.03 33.57
CA ILE A 108 6.37 6.40 33.29
C ILE A 108 6.64 7.05 34.66
N LEU A 109 7.92 7.13 35.05
CA LEU A 109 8.35 7.71 36.33
C LEU A 109 8.28 9.24 36.33
N GLU A 110 8.17 9.85 35.14
CA GLU A 110 8.09 11.30 34.96
C GLU A 110 7.12 11.62 33.82
N PRO A 111 6.08 12.45 34.04
CA PRO A 111 5.12 12.77 33.00
C PRO A 111 5.86 13.39 31.79
N PRO A 112 5.48 13.04 30.55
CA PRO A 112 6.13 13.60 29.37
C PRO A 112 6.06 15.12 29.42
N GLU A 113 7.19 15.78 29.18
CA GLU A 113 7.25 17.23 29.05
C GLU A 113 6.34 17.64 27.90
N ILE A 114 5.15 18.15 28.24
CA ILE A 114 4.11 18.50 27.29
C ILE A 114 4.64 19.66 26.46
N THR A 115 5.09 19.37 25.23
CA THR A 115 5.51 20.39 24.28
C THR A 115 4.27 21.04 23.68
N ALA A 116 4.36 22.27 23.19
CA ALA A 116 3.21 23.06 22.72
C ALA A 116 2.30 22.35 21.69
N GLY A 117 2.79 21.34 20.96
CA GLY A 117 1.99 20.51 20.06
C GLY A 117 1.06 19.51 20.77
N SER A 118 1.45 18.98 21.93
CA SER A 118 0.59 18.08 22.72
C SER A 118 -0.55 18.81 23.43
N ASP A 119 -0.39 20.10 23.75
CA ASP A 119 -1.49 20.91 24.30
C ASP A 119 -2.64 21.07 23.31
N ILE A 120 -2.31 21.22 22.02
CA ILE A 120 -3.29 21.32 20.94
C ILE A 120 -4.07 19.99 20.82
N ILE A 121 -3.36 18.86 20.83
CA ILE A 121 -4.01 17.54 20.74
C ILE A 121 -4.85 17.24 21.98
N LEU A 122 -4.39 17.62 23.18
CA LEU A 122 -5.15 17.47 24.41
C LEU A 122 -6.39 18.36 24.45
N HIS A 123 -6.32 19.57 23.89
CA HIS A 123 -7.47 20.47 23.75
C HIS A 123 -8.52 19.90 22.78
N GLU A 124 -8.10 19.34 21.65
CA GLU A 124 -9.01 18.70 20.67
C GLU A 124 -9.66 17.42 21.24
N LEU A 125 -8.89 16.59 21.97
CA LEU A 125 -9.41 15.35 22.56
C LEU A 125 -10.37 15.58 23.73
N LYS A 126 -10.34 16.76 24.36
CA LYS A 126 -11.25 17.06 25.47
C LYS A 126 -12.68 17.30 25.01
N GLY A 127 -12.89 17.52 23.70
CA GLY A 127 -14.20 17.88 23.14
C GLY A 127 -14.74 19.20 23.71
N PRO A 128 -15.83 19.74 23.14
CA PRO A 128 -16.51 20.90 23.71
C PRO A 128 -17.14 20.61 25.08
#